data_AF-A0A848YSX8-F1
#
_entry.id   AF-A0A848YSX8-F1
#
_cell.length_a   1.000
_cell.length_b   1.000
_cell.length_c   1.000
_cell.angle_alpha   90.00
_cell.angle_beta   90.00
_cell.angle_gamma   90.00
#
_symmetry.space_group_name_H-M   'P 1'
#
loop_
_entity.id
_entity.type
_entity.pdbx_description
1 polymer ?
#
loop_
_entity_poly.entity_id
_entity_poly.type
_entity_poly.pdbx_seq_one_letter_code
_entity_poly.pdbx_strand_id
1 'polypeptide(L)'
;MFTKFLTYRYLWWIGQGLLTAAGCFFIFFGISLLIASYKLDNPFTFIMTFFASNLIILISGALVAGFLFRLRAVYQELGKTDDDE
;
A
#
# COMPACT_ATOMS: atom_id res chain seq x y z
N MET A 1 -18.65 -10.65 -23.21
CA MET A 1 -18.08 -9.29 -23.06
C MET A 1 -18.29 -8.74 -21.66
N PHE A 2 -19.48 -8.86 -21.07
CA PHE A 2 -19.84 -8.39 -19.71
C PHE A 2 -19.05 -9.01 -18.55
N THR A 3 -18.59 -10.26 -18.70
CA THR A 3 -17.90 -11.01 -17.65
C THR A 3 -16.57 -10.38 -17.25
N LYS A 4 -15.82 -9.79 -18.19
CA LYS A 4 -14.53 -9.13 -17.90
C LYS A 4 -14.68 -7.87 -17.05
N PHE A 5 -15.79 -7.14 -17.19
CA PHE A 5 -16.05 -5.91 -16.44
C PHE A 5 -16.37 -6.18 -14.97
N LEU A 6 -17.18 -7.22 -14.70
CA LEU A 6 -17.48 -7.69 -13.35
C LEU A 6 -16.25 -8.26 -12.62
N THR A 7 -15.41 -9.05 -13.31
CA THR A 7 -14.16 -9.56 -12.74
C THR A 7 -13.16 -8.43 -12.46
N TYR A 8 -13.07 -7.42 -13.32
CA TYR A 8 -12.21 -6.24 -13.08
C TYR A 8 -12.66 -5.44 -11.86
N ARG A 9 -13.97 -5.19 -11.70
CA ARG A 9 -14.51 -4.46 -10.53
C ARG A 9 -14.28 -5.22 -9.22
N TYR A 10 -14.45 -6.56 -9.24
CA TYR A 10 -14.30 -7.41 -8.05
C TYR A 10 -12.82 -7.63 -7.66
N LEU A 11 -11.92 -7.85 -8.64
CA LEU A 11 -10.47 -7.86 -8.41
C LEU A 11 -9.96 -6.50 -7.93
N TRP A 12 -10.56 -5.40 -8.38
CA TRP A 12 -10.21 -4.06 -7.94
C TRP A 12 -10.62 -3.79 -6.49
N TRP A 13 -11.82 -4.19 -6.08
CA TRP A 13 -12.28 -4.11 -4.68
C TRP A 13 -11.47 -5.01 -3.73
N ILE A 14 -11.19 -6.24 -4.15
CA ILE A 14 -10.32 -7.16 -3.39
C ILE A 14 -8.91 -6.58 -3.28
N GLY A 15 -8.38 -6.03 -4.37
CA GLY A 15 -7.09 -5.35 -4.38
C GLY A 15 -7.06 -4.19 -3.40
N GLN A 16 -8.12 -3.38 -3.35
CA GLN A 16 -8.23 -2.21 -2.48
C GLN A 16 -8.31 -2.59 -0.99
N GLY A 17 -9.10 -3.61 -0.65
CA GLY A 17 -9.18 -4.16 0.71
C GLY A 17 -7.87 -4.81 1.13
N LEU A 18 -7.28 -5.63 0.25
CA LEU A 18 -6.02 -6.33 0.50
C LEU A 18 -4.85 -5.36 0.64
N LEU A 19 -4.77 -4.30 -0.16
CA LEU A 19 -3.71 -3.29 -0.04
C LEU A 19 -3.84 -2.45 1.21
N THR A 20 -5.07 -2.07 1.58
CA THR A 20 -5.30 -1.31 2.81
C THR A 20 -4.93 -2.15 4.04
N ALA A 21 -5.31 -3.43 4.04
CA ALA A 21 -4.91 -4.39 5.06
C ALA A 21 -3.40 -4.62 5.08
N ALA A 22 -2.78 -4.82 3.91
CA ALA A 22 -1.34 -5.00 3.77
C ALA A 22 -0.57 -3.76 4.24
N GLY A 23 -1.02 -2.55 3.89
CA GLY A 23 -0.41 -1.29 4.34
C GLY A 23 -0.44 -1.13 5.86
N CYS A 24 -1.59 -1.38 6.50
CA CYS A 24 -1.70 -1.38 7.96
C CYS A 24 -0.78 -2.44 8.59
N PHE A 25 -0.78 -3.66 8.05
CA PHE A 25 0.05 -4.76 8.54
C PHE A 25 1.54 -4.42 8.42
N PHE A 26 1.99 -3.90 7.28
CA PHE A 26 3.39 -3.56 7.04
C PHE A 26 3.86 -2.36 7.86
N ILE A 27 3.00 -1.36 8.13
CA ILE A 27 3.35 -0.27 9.04
C ILE A 27 3.55 -0.81 10.46
N PHE A 28 2.63 -1.64 10.94
CA PHE A 28 2.76 -2.26 12.26
C PHE A 28 4.00 -3.16 12.36
N PHE A 29 4.27 -3.94 11.31
CA PHE A 29 5.46 -4.78 11.19
C PHE A 29 6.74 -3.95 11.15
N GLY A 30 6.77 -2.85 10.38
CA GLY A 30 7.89 -1.92 10.32
C GLY A 30 8.19 -1.30 11.69
N ILE A 31 7.16 -0.80 12.40
CA ILE A 31 7.33 -0.28 13.77
C ILE A 31 7.86 -1.35 14.72
N SER A 32 7.34 -2.58 14.62
CA SER A 32 7.83 -3.71 15.43
C SER A 32 9.30 -4.03 15.15
N LEU A 33 9.70 -3.99 13.88
CA LEU A 33 11.08 -4.21 13.45
C LEU A 33 12.01 -3.06 13.86
N LEU A 34 11.50 -1.83 13.87
CA LEU A 34 12.20 -0.64 14.36
C LEU A 34 12.47 -0.75 15.88
N ILE A 35 11.48 -1.18 16.65
CA ILE A 35 11.64 -1.46 18.08
C ILE A 35 12.63 -2.60 18.32
N ALA A 36 12.58 -3.64 17.48
CA ALA A 36 13.55 -4.73 17.55
C ALA A 36 14.98 -4.23 17.28
N SER A 37 15.19 -3.35 16.29
CA SER A 37 16.52 -2.77 16.04
C SER A 37 17.03 -2.00 17.25
N TYR A 38 16.17 -1.25 17.94
CA TYR A 38 16.54 -0.51 19.15
C TYR A 38 16.99 -1.38 20.33
N LYS A 39 16.64 -2.67 20.37
CA LYS A 39 17.08 -3.60 21.42
C LYS A 39 18.40 -4.30 21.10
N LEU A 40 19.00 -4.07 19.93
CA LEU A 40 20.27 -4.69 19.57
C LEU A 40 21.45 -3.89 20.08
N ASP A 41 22.28 -4.54 20.89
CA ASP A 41 23.52 -4.00 21.48
C ASP A 41 24.62 -3.69 20.44
N ASN A 42 24.58 -4.33 19.27
CA ASN A 42 25.61 -4.19 18.25
C ASN A 42 25.26 -3.09 17.23
N PRO A 43 26.09 -2.03 17.10
CA PRO A 43 25.79 -0.86 16.28
C PRO A 43 25.65 -1.19 14.79
N PHE A 44 26.41 -2.18 14.30
CA PHE A 44 26.32 -2.60 12.89
C PHE A 44 24.97 -3.25 12.57
N THR A 45 24.50 -4.14 13.45
CA THR A 45 23.22 -4.82 13.28
C THR A 45 22.04 -3.88 13.52
N PHE A 46 22.17 -2.91 14.43
CA PHE A 46 21.21 -1.81 14.61
C PHE A 46 20.96 -1.07 13.30
N ILE A 47 22.03 -0.58 12.64
CA ILE A 47 21.90 0.16 11.38
C ILE A 47 21.28 -0.71 10.29
N MET A 48 21.69 -1.97 10.16
CA MET A 48 21.12 -2.87 9.14
C MET A 48 19.61 -3.10 9.34
N THR A 49 19.18 -3.36 10.58
CA THR A 49 17.76 -3.61 10.88
C THR A 49 16.91 -2.33 10.85
N PHE A 50 17.46 -1.20 11.31
CA PHE A 50 16.82 0.11 11.19
C PHE A 50 16.58 0.48 9.71
N PHE A 51 17.61 0.31 8.87
CA PHE A 51 17.50 0.63 7.45
C PHE A 51 16.53 -0.31 6.73
N ALA A 52 16.58 -1.60 7.04
CA ALA A 52 15.64 -2.59 6.50
C ALA A 52 14.19 -2.25 6.89
N SER A 53 13.94 -1.88 8.15
CA SER A 53 12.61 -1.49 8.62
C SER A 53 12.09 -0.25 7.89
N ASN A 54 12.92 0.79 7.73
CA ASN A 54 12.53 1.99 6.99
C ASN A 54 12.24 1.69 5.51
N LEU A 55 13.02 0.81 4.86
CA LEU A 55 12.78 0.40 3.48
C LEU A 55 11.47 -0.40 3.33
N ILE A 56 11.17 -1.29 4.28
CA ILE A 56 9.91 -2.02 4.38
C ILE A 56 8.72 -1.05 4.47
N ILE A 57 8.82 -0.05 5.34
CA ILE A 57 7.79 0.99 5.49
C ILE A 57 7.64 1.80 4.19
N LEU A 58 8.74 2.17 3.53
CA LEU A 58 8.74 2.91 2.27
C LEU A 58 8.11 2.14 1.11
N ILE A 59 8.46 0.86 0.93
CA ILE A 59 7.89 0.01 -0.12
C ILE A 59 6.39 -0.20 0.11
N SER A 60 5.98 -0.43 1.36
CA SER A 60 4.56 -0.50 1.73
C SER A 60 3.82 0.79 1.40
N GLY A 61 4.37 1.93 1.81
CA GLY A 61 3.80 3.24 1.50
C GLY A 61 3.70 3.49 -0.01
N ALA A 62 4.74 3.13 -0.76
CA ALA A 62 4.78 3.28 -2.23
C ALA A 62 3.75 2.38 -2.94
N LEU A 63 3.54 1.15 -2.47
CA LEU A 63 2.47 0.26 -2.97
C LEU A 63 1.09 0.88 -2.76
N VAL A 64 0.82 1.41 -1.56
CA VAL A 64 -0.43 2.11 -1.25
C VAL A 64 -0.59 3.38 -2.09
N ALA A 65 0.47 4.18 -2.24
CA ALA A 65 0.45 5.42 -3.01
C ALA A 65 0.25 5.19 -4.51
N GLY A 66 0.94 4.22 -5.10
CA GLY A 66 0.75 3.82 -6.50
C GLY A 66 -0.68 3.36 -6.77
N PHE A 67 -1.31 2.72 -5.79
CA PHE A 67 -2.71 2.33 -5.87
C PHE A 67 -3.66 3.53 -5.76
N LEU A 68 -3.43 4.47 -4.85
CA LEU A 68 -4.21 5.72 -4.75
C LEU A 68 -4.17 6.53 -6.05
N PHE A 69 -3.03 6.55 -6.72
CA PHE A 69 -2.89 7.20 -8.03
C PHE A 69 -3.78 6.54 -9.10
N ARG A 70 -3.79 5.20 -9.15
CA ARG A 70 -4.69 4.46 -10.03
C ARG A 70 -6.17 4.68 -9.69
N LEU A 71 -6.51 4.78 -8.40
CA LEU A 71 -7.87 5.05 -7.94
C LEU A 71 -8.37 6.43 -8.40
N ARG A 72 -7.53 7.46 -8.28
CA ARG A 72 -7.88 8.82 -8.74
C ARG A 72 -8.06 8.90 -10.25
N ALA A 73 -7.24 8.20 -11.04
CA ALA A 73 -7.38 8.17 -12.49
C ALA A 73 -8.75 7.61 -12.92
N VAL A 74 -9.27 6.59 -12.23
CA VAL A 74 -10.60 6.02 -12.51
C VAL A 74 -11.74 6.95 -12.04
N TYR A 75 -11.57 7.63 -10.92
CA TYR A 75 -12.58 8.59 -10.44
C TYR A 75 -12.74 9.81 -11.36
N GLN A 76 -11.68 10.22 -12.05
CA GLN A 76 -11.77 11.32 -13.02
C GLN A 76 -12.63 10.98 -14.25
N GLU A 77 -12.70 9.71 -14.66
CA GLU A 77 -13.57 9.32 -15.78
C GLU A 77 -15.05 9.31 -15.37
N LEU A 78 -15.37 8.99 -14.11
CA LEU A 78 -16.75 8.97 -13.61
C LEU A 78 -17.34 10.36 -13.42
N GLY A 79 -16.55 11.35 -12.99
CA GLY A 79 -17.03 12.72 -12.79
C GLY A 79 -17.34 13.48 -14.07
N LYS A 80 -16.86 13.01 -15.23
CA LYS A 80 -17.02 13.70 -16.52
C LYS A 80 -18.34 13.35 -17.23
N THR A 81 -19.08 12.35 -16.77
CA THR A 81 -20.35 11.91 -17.37
C THR A 81 -21.58 12.58 -16.75
N ASP A 82 -21.46 13.21 -15.56
CA ASP A 82 -22.54 13.95 -14.90
C ASP A 82 -22.69 15.40 -15.40
N ASP A 83 -21.69 15.97 -16.08
CA ASP A 83 -21.75 17.34 -16.62
C ASP A 83 -22.37 17.41 -18.04
N ASP A 84 -22.72 16.25 -18.62
CA ASP A 84 -23.21 16.10 -20.00
C ASP A 84 -24.73 15.74 -20.09
N GLU A 85 -25.46 15.62 -18.96
CA GLU A 85 -26.94 15.46 -18.88
C GLU A 85 -27.66 16.74 -18.45
#